data_AF-A0A961NM63-F1
#
_entry.id   AF-A0A961NM63-F1
#
_cell.length_a   1.000
_cell.length_b   1.000
_cell.length_c   1.000
_cell.angle_alpha   90.00
_cell.angle_beta   90.00
_cell.angle_gamma   90.00
#
_symmetry.space_group_name_H-M   'P 1'
#
loop_
_entity.id
_entity.type
_entity.pdbx_description
1 polymer ?
#
loop_
_entity_poly.entity_id
_entity_poly.type
_entity_poly.pdbx_seq_one_letter_code
_entity_poly.pdbx_strand_id
1 'polypeptide(L)'
;MNKIDFTFSDLIAGYITSYDQASDSFGLKTSDGREYTVHIAVNCYAELVRNLGEAFHDASGSMREMLTPGRFLFAYGIFYPDGTDGDCRFDVKHIVFLGRTENEYLFEKQNWWIQQIRQLADFYLNAEFGDGEIDYSAYRTNLALTGEKLRSGRQETDTISRLVYGFSSAFLLTGDERYLEAAQKGTKYLRDHFRFKDNSENICYWYHAVDLNDDGTEQKVFASEFGDDYHALPCYEQIYALAGPTQTYRATGDRLIMDDIKSTINLFNRFYKDKSEKGGYYSHIDPITLSPHSETLGHNRARKNWNSVGDHAPAYLINLWLATEAPEYADFLE
;
A
#
# COMPACT_ATOMS: atom_id res chain seq x y z
N MET A 1 27.64 20.42 1.89
CA MET A 1 27.00 19.24 2.51
C MET A 1 27.39 19.21 3.98
N ASN A 2 26.46 18.89 4.88
CA ASN A 2 26.79 18.68 6.28
C ASN A 2 27.69 17.43 6.37
N LYS A 3 28.83 17.55 7.05
CA LYS A 3 29.72 16.43 7.31
C LYS A 3 29.00 15.47 8.25
N ILE A 4 28.86 14.20 7.86
CA ILE A 4 28.30 13.18 8.75
C ILE A 4 29.39 12.80 9.75
N ASP A 5 29.12 13.01 11.04
CA ASP A 5 30.06 12.82 12.15
C ASP A 5 29.64 11.70 13.11
N PHE A 6 28.62 10.92 12.74
CA PHE A 6 28.12 9.78 13.51
C PHE A 6 28.04 8.52 12.65
N THR A 7 28.09 7.36 13.31
CA THR A 7 27.92 6.06 12.67
C THR A 7 26.44 5.75 12.48
N PHE A 8 26.08 5.24 11.31
CA PHE A 8 24.71 4.78 11.02
C PHE A 8 24.73 3.59 10.08
N SER A 9 23.62 2.86 10.02
CA SER A 9 23.42 1.78 9.05
C SER A 9 22.38 2.20 8.03
N ASP A 10 22.61 1.87 6.77
CA ASP A 10 21.68 2.17 5.69
C ASP A 10 21.81 1.14 4.56
N LEU A 11 20.81 1.12 3.68
CA LEU A 11 20.77 0.32 2.47
C LEU A 11 20.95 1.22 1.25
N ILE A 12 22.00 0.96 0.47
CA ILE A 12 22.20 1.62 -0.83
C ILE A 12 22.02 0.62 -1.97
N ALA A 13 21.56 1.10 -3.11
CA ALA A 13 21.36 0.28 -4.31
C ALA A 13 21.99 0.96 -5.52
N GLY A 14 22.61 0.17 -6.39
CA GLY A 14 23.31 0.72 -7.54
C GLY A 14 23.99 -0.34 -8.39
N TYR A 15 24.77 0.15 -9.36
CA TYR A 15 25.51 -0.64 -10.31
C TYR A 15 26.98 -0.75 -9.90
N ILE A 16 27.53 -1.95 -9.90
CA ILE A 16 28.96 -2.16 -9.65
C ILE A 16 29.78 -1.46 -10.75
N THR A 17 30.80 -0.72 -10.37
CA THR A 17 31.72 -0.05 -11.32
C THR A 17 33.05 -0.79 -11.44
N SER A 18 33.51 -1.42 -10.36
CA SER A 18 34.76 -2.18 -10.30
C SER A 18 34.79 -3.08 -9.06
N TYR A 19 35.63 -4.13 -9.06
CA TYR A 19 35.96 -4.92 -7.87
C TYR A 19 37.48 -5.01 -7.74
N ASP A 20 38.00 -4.69 -6.56
CA ASP A 20 39.41 -4.80 -6.21
C ASP A 20 39.61 -5.94 -5.20
N GLN A 21 40.23 -7.02 -5.67
CA GLN A 21 40.53 -8.20 -4.87
C GLN A 21 41.57 -7.91 -3.77
N ALA A 22 42.46 -6.94 -3.94
CA ALA A 22 43.52 -6.67 -2.97
C ALA A 22 42.98 -6.00 -1.70
N SER A 23 42.02 -5.09 -1.85
CA SER A 23 41.36 -4.39 -0.75
C SER A 23 40.02 -5.02 -0.31
N ASP A 24 39.60 -6.10 -0.98
CA ASP A 24 38.28 -6.74 -0.88
C ASP A 24 37.14 -5.69 -0.85
N SER A 25 37.17 -4.80 -1.84
CA SER A 25 36.21 -3.70 -1.99
C SER A 25 35.73 -3.57 -3.42
N PHE A 26 34.54 -2.98 -3.61
CA PHE A 26 33.99 -2.71 -4.93
C PHE A 26 33.45 -1.28 -5.01
N GLY A 27 33.49 -0.71 -6.22
CA GLY A 27 32.82 0.55 -6.50
C GLY A 27 31.35 0.33 -6.80
N LEU A 28 30.47 1.17 -6.26
CA LEU A 28 29.03 1.15 -6.48
C LEU A 28 28.52 2.53 -6.89
N LYS A 29 27.79 2.61 -8.00
CA LYS A 29 27.18 3.85 -8.48
C LYS A 29 25.67 3.79 -8.35
N THR A 30 25.09 4.68 -7.54
CA THR A 30 23.64 4.79 -7.35
C THR A 30 22.98 5.42 -8.58
N SER A 31 21.67 5.23 -8.73
CA SER A 31 20.91 5.73 -9.89
C SER A 31 20.90 7.26 -10.01
N ASP A 32 21.16 8.00 -8.92
CA ASP A 32 21.32 9.46 -8.91
C ASP A 32 22.77 9.91 -9.19
N GLY A 33 23.68 8.98 -9.49
CA GLY A 33 25.03 9.24 -9.95
C GLY A 33 26.10 9.32 -8.87
N ARG A 34 25.76 9.20 -7.58
CA ARG A 34 26.76 9.13 -6.49
C ARG A 34 27.55 7.83 -6.57
N GLU A 35 28.83 7.90 -6.21
CA GLU A 35 29.74 6.76 -6.23
C GLU A 35 30.24 6.46 -4.82
N TYR A 36 30.32 5.18 -4.49
CA TYR A 36 30.70 4.67 -3.19
C TYR A 36 31.78 3.60 -3.36
N THR A 37 32.83 3.65 -2.53
CA THR A 37 33.71 2.51 -2.31
C THR A 37 33.13 1.67 -1.18
N VAL A 38 32.76 0.44 -1.49
CA VAL A 38 32.10 -0.49 -0.58
C VAL A 38 33.10 -1.53 -0.11
N HIS A 39 33.46 -1.50 1.16
CA HIS A 39 34.37 -2.47 1.77
C HIS A 39 33.58 -3.67 2.27
N ILE A 40 34.00 -4.89 1.89
CA ILE A 40 33.30 -6.10 2.30
C ILE A 40 33.73 -6.47 3.72
N ALA A 41 32.81 -6.36 4.68
CA ALA A 41 33.14 -6.75 6.04
C ALA A 41 33.41 -8.26 6.16
N VAL A 42 34.22 -8.65 7.14
CA VAL A 42 34.58 -10.06 7.40
C VAL A 42 33.34 -10.94 7.62
N ASN A 43 32.29 -10.40 8.22
CA ASN A 43 31.03 -11.09 8.47
C ASN A 43 29.94 -10.81 7.42
N CYS A 44 30.30 -10.25 6.26
CA CYS A 44 29.36 -10.00 5.19
C CYS A 44 28.87 -11.32 4.59
N TYR A 45 27.56 -11.44 4.42
CA TYR A 45 26.93 -12.54 3.68
C TYR A 45 26.15 -11.98 2.49
N ALA A 46 25.78 -12.85 1.55
CA ALA A 46 24.99 -12.44 0.40
C ALA A 46 23.85 -13.43 0.12
N GLU A 47 22.76 -12.91 -0.41
CA GLU A 47 21.65 -13.70 -0.92
C GLU A 47 21.25 -13.27 -2.33
N LEU A 48 20.52 -14.15 -3.01
CA LEU A 48 19.69 -13.73 -4.14
C LEU A 48 18.35 -13.24 -3.59
N VAL A 49 17.77 -12.23 -4.24
CA VAL A 49 16.38 -11.87 -4.01
C VAL A 49 15.51 -13.14 -4.14
N ARG A 50 14.47 -13.25 -3.31
CA ARG A 50 13.57 -14.41 -3.23
C ARG A 50 12.14 -13.97 -2.92
N ASN A 51 11.16 -14.82 -3.24
CA ASN A 51 9.80 -14.59 -2.80
C ASN A 51 9.64 -14.88 -1.30
N LEU A 52 8.55 -14.38 -0.71
CA LEU A 52 8.11 -14.84 0.61
C LEU A 52 7.87 -16.36 0.59
N GLY A 53 8.06 -17.03 1.72
CA GLY A 53 7.88 -18.48 1.83
C GLY A 53 9.00 -19.35 1.21
N GLU A 54 9.87 -18.78 0.36
CA GLU A 54 11.03 -19.49 -0.17
C GLU A 54 12.14 -19.64 0.87
N ALA A 55 12.96 -20.69 0.73
CA ALA A 55 14.17 -20.84 1.52
C ALA A 55 15.17 -19.72 1.18
N PHE A 56 16.11 -19.46 2.10
CA PHE A 56 17.19 -18.51 1.86
C PHE A 56 18.05 -18.95 0.66
N HIS A 57 18.25 -18.03 -0.30
CA HIS A 57 19.06 -18.29 -1.49
C HIS A 57 20.49 -17.81 -1.27
N ASP A 58 21.29 -18.60 -0.56
CA ASP A 58 22.67 -18.23 -0.22
C ASP A 58 23.53 -18.00 -1.47
N ALA A 59 24.18 -16.84 -1.50
CA ALA A 59 25.15 -16.43 -2.52
C ALA A 59 26.52 -16.08 -1.90
N SER A 60 26.71 -16.34 -0.60
CA SER A 60 27.91 -15.93 0.13
C SER A 60 29.19 -16.56 -0.42
N GLY A 61 29.12 -17.84 -0.81
CA GLY A 61 30.26 -18.58 -1.39
C GLY A 61 30.71 -18.06 -2.76
N SER A 62 29.79 -17.56 -3.58
CA SER A 62 30.06 -17.01 -4.92
C SER A 62 30.08 -15.48 -4.95
N MET A 63 29.97 -14.82 -3.80
CA MET A 63 29.77 -13.37 -3.69
C MET A 63 30.82 -12.57 -4.47
N ARG A 64 32.11 -12.90 -4.29
CA ARG A 64 33.21 -12.17 -4.94
C ARG A 64 33.21 -12.35 -6.46
N GLU A 65 32.90 -13.56 -6.93
CA GLU A 65 32.79 -13.87 -8.37
C GLU A 65 31.62 -13.11 -9.02
N MET A 66 30.60 -12.79 -8.23
CA MET A 66 29.41 -12.08 -8.67
C MET A 66 29.58 -10.56 -8.72
N LEU A 67 30.68 -10.00 -8.21
CA LEU A 67 30.97 -8.56 -8.22
C LEU A 67 31.51 -8.08 -9.57
N THR A 68 30.69 -8.21 -10.61
CA THR A 68 31.03 -7.83 -11.99
C THR A 68 30.54 -6.41 -12.32
N PRO A 69 31.36 -5.58 -13.02
CA PRO A 69 30.92 -4.26 -13.46
C PRO A 69 29.61 -4.29 -14.25
N GLY A 70 28.73 -3.32 -14.00
CA GLY A 70 27.41 -3.19 -14.63
C GLY A 70 26.29 -3.95 -13.91
N ARG A 71 26.60 -4.83 -12.95
CA ARG A 71 25.57 -5.55 -12.18
C ARG A 71 24.89 -4.67 -11.14
N PHE A 72 23.57 -4.75 -11.03
CA PHE A 72 22.82 -4.09 -9.97
C PHE A 72 22.73 -4.95 -8.70
N LEU A 73 22.86 -4.33 -7.53
CA LEU A 73 22.67 -4.96 -6.23
C LEU A 73 22.15 -3.99 -5.16
N PHE A 74 21.72 -4.56 -4.05
CA PHE A 74 21.48 -3.84 -2.79
C PHE A 74 22.60 -4.17 -1.79
N ALA A 75 23.17 -3.16 -1.16
CA ALA A 75 24.20 -3.29 -0.15
C ALA A 75 23.72 -2.63 1.15
N TYR A 76 23.45 -3.44 2.18
CA TYR A 76 23.15 -2.97 3.52
C TYR A 76 24.41 -3.04 4.38
N GLY A 77 24.75 -1.95 5.05
CA GLY A 77 25.98 -1.87 5.81
C GLY A 77 26.03 -0.70 6.77
N ILE A 78 27.23 -0.43 7.26
CA ILE A 78 27.51 0.60 8.26
C ILE A 78 28.38 1.68 7.62
N PHE A 79 27.96 2.93 7.74
CA PHE A 79 28.74 4.11 7.40
C PHE A 79 29.46 4.61 8.65
N TYR A 80 30.78 4.74 8.57
CA TYR A 80 31.62 5.29 9.62
C TYR A 80 32.13 6.68 9.21
N PRO A 81 32.14 7.66 10.14
CA PRO A 81 32.52 9.05 9.84
C PRO A 81 34.04 9.27 9.70
N ASP A 82 34.85 8.23 9.87
CA ASP A 82 36.31 8.25 9.85
C ASP A 82 36.90 7.89 8.47
N GLY A 83 36.11 8.01 7.41
CA GLY A 83 36.60 7.84 6.04
C GLY A 83 37.59 8.93 5.61
N THR A 84 38.34 8.64 4.56
CA THR A 84 39.33 9.58 3.98
C THR A 84 38.64 10.79 3.36
N ASP A 85 39.32 11.93 3.34
CA ASP A 85 38.86 13.17 2.67
C ASP A 85 37.49 13.71 3.11
N GLY A 86 37.04 13.34 4.32
CA GLY A 86 35.78 13.80 4.89
C GLY A 86 34.56 13.00 4.42
N ASP A 87 34.77 11.92 3.68
CA ASP A 87 33.74 10.95 3.31
C ASP A 87 33.52 9.91 4.42
N CYS A 88 32.40 9.20 4.34
CA CYS A 88 32.12 8.07 5.22
C CYS A 88 32.69 6.78 4.63
N ARG A 89 33.39 6.00 5.46
CA ARG A 89 33.76 4.63 5.10
C ARG A 89 32.51 3.74 5.16
N PHE A 90 32.20 3.02 4.09
CA PHE A 90 31.07 2.10 4.05
C PHE A 90 31.51 0.65 4.10
N ASP A 91 31.19 -0.04 5.20
CA ASP A 91 31.42 -1.47 5.37
C ASP A 91 30.10 -2.22 5.17
N VAL A 92 29.98 -2.98 4.07
CA VAL A 92 28.79 -3.78 3.78
C VAL A 92 28.72 -5.02 4.67
N LYS A 93 27.51 -5.30 5.18
CA LYS A 93 27.19 -6.46 6.03
C LYS A 93 26.30 -7.47 5.33
N HIS A 94 25.50 -7.02 4.38
CA HIS A 94 24.58 -7.87 3.63
C HIS A 94 24.45 -7.36 2.19
N ILE A 95 24.62 -8.26 1.22
CA ILE A 95 24.42 -7.97 -0.21
C ILE A 95 23.24 -8.79 -0.73
N VAL A 96 22.29 -8.14 -1.39
CA VAL A 96 21.22 -8.82 -2.14
C VAL A 96 21.47 -8.65 -3.64
N PHE A 97 21.73 -9.76 -4.31
CA PHE A 97 21.81 -9.81 -5.76
C PHE A 97 20.45 -10.08 -6.38
N LEU A 98 20.18 -9.49 -7.55
CA LEU A 98 18.89 -9.62 -8.20
C LEU A 98 18.75 -10.86 -9.09
N GLY A 99 19.83 -11.61 -9.30
CA GLY A 99 19.86 -12.84 -10.09
C GLY A 99 21.24 -13.49 -10.00
N ARG A 100 21.47 -14.60 -10.72
CA ARG A 100 22.79 -15.27 -10.71
C ARG A 100 23.79 -14.63 -11.65
N THR A 101 23.32 -14.02 -12.74
CA THR A 101 24.16 -13.29 -13.69
C THR A 101 24.00 -11.77 -13.57
N GLU A 102 24.85 -11.01 -14.25
CA GLU A 102 24.88 -9.55 -14.21
C GLU A 102 23.63 -8.88 -14.82
N ASN A 103 22.94 -9.58 -15.72
CA ASN A 103 21.76 -9.08 -16.46
C ASN A 103 20.47 -9.82 -16.07
N GLU A 104 20.50 -10.70 -15.07
CA GLU A 104 19.32 -11.42 -14.61
C GLU A 104 18.65 -10.68 -13.44
N TYR A 105 17.34 -10.46 -13.59
CA TYR A 105 16.47 -9.95 -12.54
C TYR A 105 15.38 -11.00 -12.25
N LEU A 106 15.49 -11.68 -11.10
CA LEU A 106 14.56 -12.76 -10.71
C LEU A 106 13.12 -12.26 -10.62
N PHE A 107 12.91 -11.01 -10.21
CA PHE A 107 11.58 -10.41 -10.14
C PHE A 107 10.95 -10.09 -11.50
N GLU A 108 11.71 -10.18 -12.61
CA GLU A 108 11.16 -10.06 -13.96
C GLU A 108 10.66 -11.40 -14.50
N LYS A 109 10.92 -12.51 -13.79
CA LYS A 109 10.37 -13.82 -14.17
C LYS A 109 8.85 -13.79 -14.04
N GLN A 110 8.18 -14.32 -15.06
CA GLN A 110 6.72 -14.26 -15.21
C GLN A 110 5.93 -14.68 -13.95
N ASN A 111 6.40 -15.72 -13.26
CA ASN A 111 5.73 -16.28 -12.10
C ASN A 111 6.09 -15.61 -10.77
N TRP A 112 7.10 -14.74 -10.72
CA TRP A 112 7.62 -14.16 -9.48
C TRP A 112 6.54 -13.41 -8.69
N TRP A 113 5.84 -12.48 -9.36
CA TRP A 113 4.80 -11.69 -8.71
C TRP A 113 3.54 -12.51 -8.41
N ILE A 114 3.27 -13.56 -9.19
CA ILE A 114 2.19 -14.51 -8.94
C ILE A 114 2.48 -15.31 -7.66
N GLN A 115 3.71 -15.76 -7.46
CA GLN A 115 4.12 -16.48 -6.24
C GLN A 115 4.14 -15.55 -5.03
N GLN A 116 4.69 -14.35 -5.19
CA GLN A 116 4.70 -13.33 -4.14
C GLN A 116 3.30 -13.00 -3.63
N ILE A 117 2.36 -12.72 -4.54
CA ILE A 117 1.01 -12.30 -4.14
C ILE A 117 0.21 -13.45 -3.52
N ARG A 118 0.44 -14.70 -3.95
CA ARG A 118 -0.15 -15.88 -3.27
C ARG A 118 0.28 -15.97 -1.82
N GLN A 119 1.57 -15.77 -1.53
CA GLN A 119 2.09 -15.82 -0.16
C GLN A 119 1.48 -14.73 0.72
N LEU A 120 1.33 -13.51 0.20
CA LEU A 120 0.68 -12.41 0.91
C LEU A 120 -0.81 -12.70 1.14
N ALA A 121 -1.52 -13.13 0.09
CA ALA A 121 -2.95 -13.41 0.17
C ALA A 121 -3.25 -14.58 1.10
N ASP A 122 -2.49 -15.69 1.01
CA ASP A 122 -2.63 -16.84 1.91
C ASP A 122 -2.34 -16.45 3.37
N PHE A 123 -1.34 -15.59 3.63
CA PHE A 123 -1.07 -15.09 4.98
C PHE A 123 -2.29 -14.36 5.57
N TYR A 124 -2.85 -13.38 4.86
CA TYR A 124 -3.99 -12.62 5.37
C TYR A 124 -5.27 -13.47 5.44
N LEU A 125 -5.49 -14.37 4.48
CA LEU A 125 -6.63 -15.28 4.51
C LEU A 125 -6.57 -16.18 5.76
N ASN A 126 -5.40 -16.75 6.04
CA ASN A 126 -5.19 -17.60 7.21
C ASN A 126 -5.27 -16.81 8.52
N ALA A 127 -4.65 -15.63 8.58
CA ALA A 127 -4.66 -14.79 9.78
C ALA A 127 -6.07 -14.32 10.15
N GLU A 128 -6.89 -13.97 9.15
CA GLU A 128 -8.24 -13.45 9.38
C GLU A 128 -9.28 -14.55 9.52
N PHE A 129 -9.17 -15.66 8.79
CA PHE A 129 -10.28 -16.62 8.66
C PHE A 129 -9.87 -18.08 8.91
N GLY A 130 -8.57 -18.40 8.88
CA GLY A 130 -8.08 -19.77 8.97
C GLY A 130 -8.63 -20.66 7.85
N ASP A 131 -8.82 -21.95 8.14
CA ASP A 131 -9.34 -22.94 7.19
C ASP A 131 -10.90 -23.01 7.16
N GLY A 132 -11.57 -22.16 7.95
CA GLY A 132 -13.02 -22.17 8.13
C GLY A 132 -13.77 -21.38 7.05
N GLU A 133 -15.06 -21.18 7.26
CA GLU A 133 -15.81 -20.22 6.44
C GLU A 133 -15.28 -18.81 6.66
N ILE A 134 -15.08 -18.07 5.56
CA ILE A 134 -14.73 -16.66 5.62
C ILE A 134 -15.90 -15.90 6.24
N ASP A 135 -15.68 -15.35 7.44
CA ASP A 135 -16.63 -14.53 8.17
C ASP A 135 -15.96 -13.23 8.64
N TYR A 136 -16.37 -12.11 8.04
CA TYR A 136 -15.84 -10.80 8.36
C TYR A 136 -16.33 -10.23 9.71
N SER A 137 -17.32 -10.85 10.37
CA SER A 137 -17.62 -10.50 11.77
C SER A 137 -16.44 -10.83 12.71
N ALA A 138 -15.64 -11.83 12.34
CA ALA A 138 -14.43 -12.23 13.04
C ALA A 138 -13.18 -11.44 12.63
N TYR A 139 -13.24 -10.63 11.55
CA TYR A 139 -12.11 -9.83 11.06
C TYR A 139 -11.57 -8.87 12.12
N ARG A 140 -10.26 -8.62 12.16
CA ARG A 140 -9.67 -7.62 13.05
C ARG A 140 -8.64 -6.76 12.33
N THR A 141 -8.80 -5.45 12.39
CA THR A 141 -7.88 -4.47 11.77
C THR A 141 -6.43 -4.64 12.21
N ASN A 142 -6.21 -5.00 13.47
CA ASN A 142 -4.87 -5.09 14.04
C ASN A 142 -4.41 -6.54 14.17
N LEU A 143 -3.35 -6.89 13.44
CA LEU A 143 -2.67 -8.18 13.50
C LEU A 143 -1.24 -8.02 14.04
N ALA A 144 -0.78 -9.01 14.80
CA ALA A 144 0.63 -9.16 15.14
C ALA A 144 1.44 -9.62 13.92
N LEU A 145 2.78 -9.54 14.00
CA LEU A 145 3.67 -9.99 12.93
C LEU A 145 3.45 -11.46 12.52
N THR A 146 3.01 -12.30 13.46
CA THR A 146 2.70 -13.72 13.24
C THR A 146 1.32 -13.96 12.65
N GLY A 147 0.50 -12.91 12.47
CA GLY A 147 -0.90 -13.01 12.04
C GLY A 147 -1.90 -13.19 13.19
N GLU A 148 -1.46 -13.22 14.46
CA GLU A 148 -2.38 -13.25 15.59
C GLU A 148 -3.20 -11.96 15.69
N LYS A 149 -4.52 -12.10 15.85
CA LYS A 149 -5.43 -10.96 16.01
C LYS A 149 -5.21 -10.28 17.36
N LEU A 150 -5.00 -8.96 17.33
CA LEU A 150 -4.94 -8.17 18.55
C LEU A 150 -6.34 -7.91 19.11
N ARG A 151 -6.43 -7.76 20.43
CA ARG A 151 -7.70 -7.50 21.12
C ARG A 151 -8.15 -6.06 20.90
N SER A 152 -8.81 -5.82 19.79
CA SER A 152 -9.59 -4.61 19.52
C SER A 152 -10.94 -5.01 18.93
N GLY A 153 -12.02 -4.35 19.34
CA GLY A 153 -13.33 -4.47 18.69
C GLY A 153 -13.45 -3.61 17.43
N ARG A 154 -12.53 -2.66 17.24
CA ARG A 154 -12.58 -1.71 16.13
C ARG A 154 -12.21 -2.38 14.81
N GLN A 155 -13.07 -2.13 13.83
CA GLN A 155 -12.89 -2.48 12.43
C GLN A 155 -12.94 -1.20 11.59
N GLU A 156 -11.87 -0.93 10.86
CA GLU A 156 -11.73 0.28 10.04
C GLU A 156 -12.09 0.01 8.58
N THR A 157 -12.91 0.87 7.99
CA THR A 157 -13.46 0.71 6.63
C THR A 157 -12.37 0.65 5.58
N ASP A 158 -11.41 1.57 5.66
CA ASP A 158 -10.33 1.68 4.69
C ASP A 158 -9.42 0.44 4.72
N THR A 159 -9.14 -0.09 5.90
CA THR A 159 -8.32 -1.29 6.08
C THR A 159 -9.02 -2.53 5.52
N ILE A 160 -10.31 -2.73 5.80
CA ILE A 160 -11.09 -3.83 5.19
C ILE A 160 -11.12 -3.68 3.66
N SER A 161 -11.38 -2.47 3.16
CA SER A 161 -11.43 -2.22 1.72
C SER A 161 -10.07 -2.48 1.04
N ARG A 162 -8.95 -2.12 1.67
CA ARG A 162 -7.60 -2.46 1.17
C ARG A 162 -7.34 -3.96 1.18
N LEU A 163 -7.81 -4.68 2.20
CA LEU A 163 -7.72 -6.14 2.24
C LEU A 163 -8.52 -6.78 1.10
N VAL A 164 -9.75 -6.31 0.87
CA VAL A 164 -10.60 -6.72 -0.26
C VAL A 164 -9.92 -6.43 -1.60
N TYR A 165 -9.30 -5.25 -1.76
CA TYR A 165 -8.52 -4.91 -2.96
C TYR A 165 -7.38 -5.90 -3.19
N GLY A 166 -6.65 -6.26 -2.13
CA GLY A 166 -5.59 -7.26 -2.16
C GLY A 166 -6.08 -8.62 -2.64
N PHE A 167 -7.15 -9.13 -2.03
CA PHE A 167 -7.75 -10.41 -2.42
C PHE A 167 -8.28 -10.41 -3.85
N SER A 168 -9.01 -9.37 -4.25
CA SER A 168 -9.51 -9.29 -5.62
C SER A 168 -8.38 -9.19 -6.65
N SER A 169 -7.29 -8.49 -6.33
CA SER A 169 -6.10 -8.42 -7.19
C SER A 169 -5.36 -9.74 -7.25
N ALA A 170 -5.25 -10.45 -6.12
CA ALA A 170 -4.69 -11.80 -6.07
C ALA A 170 -5.50 -12.76 -6.95
N PHE A 171 -6.83 -12.72 -6.89
CA PHE A 171 -7.69 -13.50 -7.79
C PHE A 171 -7.40 -13.17 -9.27
N LEU A 172 -7.41 -11.88 -9.65
CA LEU A 172 -7.18 -11.47 -11.04
C LEU A 172 -5.81 -11.93 -11.59
N LEU A 173 -4.79 -12.05 -10.73
CA LEU A 173 -3.45 -12.51 -11.13
C LEU A 173 -3.25 -14.03 -11.06
N THR A 174 -4.04 -14.74 -10.26
CA THR A 174 -3.77 -16.15 -9.93
C THR A 174 -4.87 -17.12 -10.33
N GLY A 175 -6.11 -16.64 -10.49
CA GLY A 175 -7.31 -17.44 -10.69
C GLY A 175 -7.78 -18.22 -9.47
N ASP A 176 -7.26 -17.97 -8.26
CA ASP A 176 -7.64 -18.72 -7.05
C ASP A 176 -8.96 -18.19 -6.46
N GLU A 177 -10.01 -19.01 -6.56
CA GLU A 177 -11.38 -18.68 -6.15
C GLU A 177 -11.51 -18.36 -4.65
N ARG A 178 -10.60 -18.85 -3.79
CA ARG A 178 -10.64 -18.52 -2.35
C ARG A 178 -10.45 -17.03 -2.13
N TYR A 179 -9.60 -16.40 -2.94
CA TYR A 179 -9.39 -14.95 -2.88
C TYR A 179 -10.59 -14.18 -3.44
N LEU A 180 -11.27 -14.71 -4.47
CA LEU A 180 -12.51 -14.11 -4.96
C LEU A 180 -13.60 -14.15 -3.89
N GLU A 181 -13.79 -15.30 -3.24
CA GLU A 181 -14.75 -15.47 -2.16
C GLU A 181 -14.48 -14.48 -1.01
N ALA A 182 -13.21 -14.35 -0.61
CA ALA A 182 -12.81 -13.37 0.41
C ALA A 182 -13.17 -11.94 0.00
N ALA A 183 -12.85 -11.54 -1.23
CA ALA A 183 -13.16 -10.21 -1.74
C ALA A 183 -14.67 -9.94 -1.82
N GLN A 184 -15.46 -10.91 -2.28
CA GLN A 184 -16.92 -10.79 -2.37
C GLN A 184 -17.57 -10.68 -0.99
N LYS A 185 -17.17 -11.54 -0.04
CA LYS A 185 -17.68 -11.51 1.34
C LYS A 185 -17.29 -10.24 2.07
N GLY A 186 -16.05 -9.76 1.89
CA GLY A 186 -15.59 -8.50 2.46
C GLY A 186 -16.32 -7.29 1.87
N THR A 187 -16.55 -7.28 0.56
CA THR A 187 -17.36 -6.25 -0.10
C THR A 187 -18.79 -6.26 0.44
N LYS A 188 -19.40 -7.43 0.57
CA LYS A 188 -20.74 -7.57 1.16
C LYS A 188 -20.76 -7.02 2.60
N TYR A 189 -19.77 -7.39 3.42
CA TYR A 189 -19.65 -6.91 4.79
C TYR A 189 -19.53 -5.37 4.86
N LEU A 190 -18.69 -4.76 4.02
CA LEU A 190 -18.61 -3.30 3.89
C LEU A 190 -19.98 -2.70 3.56
N ARG A 191 -20.69 -3.25 2.58
CA ARG A 191 -22.00 -2.75 2.12
C ARG A 191 -23.11 -2.87 3.16
N ASP A 192 -23.05 -3.90 4.01
CA ASP A 192 -24.06 -4.17 5.03
C ASP A 192 -23.80 -3.40 6.33
N HIS A 193 -22.53 -3.22 6.71
CA HIS A 193 -22.17 -2.69 8.02
C HIS A 193 -21.57 -1.27 7.97
N PHE A 194 -20.89 -0.88 6.89
CA PHE A 194 -20.14 0.39 6.86
C PHE A 194 -20.78 1.45 5.96
N ARG A 195 -21.70 1.03 5.10
CA ARG A 195 -22.35 1.91 4.13
C ARG A 195 -23.62 2.53 4.72
N PHE A 196 -23.78 3.82 4.53
CA PHE A 196 -25.06 4.49 4.59
C PHE A 196 -25.51 4.88 3.18
N LYS A 197 -26.78 4.62 2.88
CA LYS A 197 -27.38 4.96 1.59
C LYS A 197 -28.65 5.78 1.77
N ASP A 198 -28.67 6.95 1.15
CA ASP A 198 -29.87 7.78 1.03
C ASP A 198 -30.42 7.64 -0.39
N ASN A 199 -31.48 6.84 -0.54
CA ASN A 199 -32.11 6.61 -1.84
C ASN A 199 -32.86 7.84 -2.36
N SER A 200 -33.39 8.69 -1.47
CA SER A 200 -34.07 9.94 -1.89
C SER A 200 -33.10 10.95 -2.47
N GLU A 201 -31.92 11.03 -1.86
CA GLU A 201 -30.86 11.96 -2.27
C GLU A 201 -29.90 11.35 -3.30
N ASN A 202 -30.05 10.05 -3.58
CA ASN A 202 -29.19 9.29 -4.49
C ASN A 202 -27.69 9.44 -4.15
N ILE A 203 -27.38 9.37 -2.84
CA ILE A 203 -26.02 9.46 -2.32
C ILE A 203 -25.70 8.27 -1.42
N CYS A 204 -24.40 7.97 -1.34
CA CYS A 204 -23.83 6.95 -0.47
C CYS A 204 -22.61 7.54 0.23
N TYR A 205 -22.48 7.29 1.52
CA TYR A 205 -21.26 7.55 2.28
C TYR A 205 -20.92 6.34 3.15
N TRP A 206 -19.69 6.28 3.60
CA TRP A 206 -19.12 5.17 4.35
C TRP A 206 -18.67 5.67 5.71
N TYR A 207 -19.08 4.96 6.77
CA TYR A 207 -18.59 5.21 8.12
C TYR A 207 -17.08 4.98 8.17
N HIS A 208 -16.36 5.73 9.01
CA HIS A 208 -14.93 5.54 9.23
C HIS A 208 -14.63 4.16 9.82
N ALA A 209 -15.40 3.74 10.82
CA ALA A 209 -15.21 2.46 11.50
C ALA A 209 -16.51 1.89 12.08
N VAL A 210 -16.44 0.64 12.51
CA VAL A 210 -17.43 -0.05 13.34
C VAL A 210 -16.71 -0.59 14.57
N ASP A 211 -17.23 -0.28 15.75
CA ASP A 211 -16.80 -0.90 17.00
C ASP A 211 -17.72 -2.08 17.32
N LEU A 212 -17.12 -3.27 17.39
CA LEU A 212 -17.79 -4.48 17.86
C LEU A 212 -17.68 -4.55 19.39
N ASN A 213 -18.82 -4.50 20.06
CA ASN A 213 -18.91 -4.64 21.51
C ASN A 213 -18.94 -6.11 21.93
N ASP A 214 -18.54 -6.40 23.17
CA ASP A 214 -18.52 -7.75 23.73
C ASP A 214 -19.90 -8.44 23.75
N ASP A 215 -20.98 -7.65 23.76
CA ASP A 215 -22.36 -8.13 23.70
C ASP A 215 -22.86 -8.40 22.27
N GLY A 216 -22.01 -8.23 21.26
CA GLY A 216 -22.31 -8.42 19.84
C GLY A 216 -22.99 -7.22 19.18
N THR A 217 -23.17 -6.10 19.88
CA THR A 217 -23.70 -4.87 19.28
C THR A 217 -22.63 -4.12 18.50
N GLU A 218 -23.07 -3.34 17.50
CA GLU A 218 -22.20 -2.53 16.65
C GLU A 218 -22.43 -1.05 16.91
N GLN A 219 -21.35 -0.30 17.13
CA GLN A 219 -21.38 1.16 17.14
C GLN A 219 -20.71 1.70 15.88
N LYS A 220 -21.45 2.50 15.11
CA LYS A 220 -20.93 3.17 13.91
C LYS A 220 -20.12 4.40 14.31
N VAL A 221 -18.90 4.51 13.81
CA VAL A 221 -18.04 5.70 13.95
C VAL A 221 -18.08 6.43 12.62
N PHE A 222 -18.80 7.54 12.57
CA PHE A 222 -19.04 8.22 11.30
C PHE A 222 -17.89 9.11 10.86
N ALA A 223 -17.48 10.04 11.72
CA ALA A 223 -16.39 10.96 11.41
C ALA A 223 -15.03 10.28 11.58
N SER A 224 -14.04 10.78 10.86
CA SER A 224 -12.67 10.28 10.96
C SER A 224 -12.13 10.46 12.38
N GLU A 225 -11.40 9.45 12.85
CA GLU A 225 -10.60 9.51 14.07
C GLU A 225 -9.08 9.46 13.78
N PHE A 226 -8.68 9.68 12.53
CA PHE A 226 -7.28 9.73 12.13
C PHE A 226 -6.70 11.14 12.24
N GLY A 227 -5.62 11.27 13.03
CA GLY A 227 -4.68 12.40 13.00
C GLY A 227 -5.33 13.78 12.81
N ASP A 228 -4.94 14.45 11.72
CA ASP A 228 -5.38 15.81 11.39
C ASP A 228 -6.81 15.88 10.82
N ASP A 229 -7.47 14.75 10.61
CA ASP A 229 -8.80 14.64 9.98
C ASP A 229 -9.95 14.54 11.00
N TYR A 230 -9.62 14.62 12.29
CA TYR A 230 -10.53 14.38 13.40
C TYR A 230 -11.85 15.16 13.27
N HIS A 231 -12.98 14.47 13.45
CA HIS A 231 -14.35 15.01 13.36
C HIS A 231 -14.77 15.55 11.98
N ALA A 232 -14.04 15.24 10.91
CA ALA A 232 -14.46 15.53 9.53
C ALA A 232 -14.87 14.25 8.77
N LEU A 233 -15.39 14.44 7.55
CA LEU A 233 -15.49 13.38 6.53
C LEU A 233 -14.48 13.66 5.42
N PRO A 234 -13.29 13.04 5.48
CA PRO A 234 -12.29 13.20 4.44
C PRO A 234 -12.75 12.54 3.14
N CYS A 235 -12.53 13.21 2.02
CA CYS A 235 -12.82 12.67 0.70
C CYS A 235 -12.03 11.38 0.46
N TYR A 236 -10.78 11.31 0.94
CA TYR A 236 -9.94 10.13 0.74
C TYR A 236 -10.46 8.88 1.43
N GLU A 237 -11.02 8.97 2.63
CA GLU A 237 -11.59 7.80 3.32
C GLU A 237 -12.77 7.21 2.53
N GLN A 238 -13.59 8.08 1.93
CA GLN A 238 -14.70 7.65 1.06
C GLN A 238 -14.19 7.00 -0.22
N ILE A 239 -13.08 7.48 -0.79
CA ILE A 239 -12.42 6.86 -1.94
C ILE A 239 -11.85 5.49 -1.54
N TYR A 240 -11.17 5.39 -0.39
CA TYR A 240 -10.65 4.13 0.11
C TYR A 240 -11.75 3.12 0.37
N ALA A 241 -12.90 3.54 0.90
CA ALA A 241 -14.05 2.66 1.08
C ALA A 241 -14.52 2.01 -0.23
N LEU A 242 -14.30 2.65 -1.38
CA LEU A 242 -14.61 2.11 -2.70
C LEU A 242 -13.48 1.32 -3.37
N ALA A 243 -12.23 1.42 -2.90
CA ALA A 243 -11.07 0.78 -3.53
C ALA A 243 -11.26 -0.73 -3.71
N GLY A 244 -11.53 -1.45 -2.62
CA GLY A 244 -11.78 -2.89 -2.62
C GLY A 244 -13.04 -3.29 -3.39
N PRO A 245 -14.21 -2.67 -3.12
CA PRO A 245 -15.41 -2.94 -3.89
C PRO A 245 -15.22 -2.73 -5.40
N THR A 246 -14.57 -1.65 -5.84
CA THR A 246 -14.30 -1.38 -7.26
C THR A 246 -13.43 -2.48 -7.90
N GLN A 247 -12.42 -2.97 -7.19
CA GLN A 247 -11.60 -4.08 -7.68
C GLN A 247 -12.42 -5.38 -7.76
N THR A 248 -13.29 -5.62 -6.77
CA THR A 248 -14.22 -6.76 -6.78
C THR A 248 -15.22 -6.65 -7.95
N TYR A 249 -15.68 -5.44 -8.29
CA TYR A 249 -16.50 -5.19 -9.48
C TYR A 249 -15.74 -5.54 -10.76
N ARG A 250 -14.45 -5.20 -10.87
CA ARG A 250 -13.64 -5.64 -12.04
C ARG A 250 -13.57 -7.15 -12.19
N ALA A 251 -13.52 -7.87 -11.09
CA ALA A 251 -13.49 -9.33 -11.11
C ALA A 251 -14.85 -9.97 -11.43
N THR A 252 -15.97 -9.31 -11.11
CA THR A 252 -17.29 -9.96 -11.05
C THR A 252 -18.39 -9.31 -11.90
N GLY A 253 -18.29 -8.01 -12.19
CA GLY A 253 -19.36 -7.23 -12.81
C GLY A 253 -20.59 -6.98 -11.93
N ASP A 254 -20.49 -7.14 -10.60
CA ASP A 254 -21.64 -6.98 -9.70
C ASP A 254 -22.23 -5.55 -9.76
N ARG A 255 -23.46 -5.46 -10.27
CA ARG A 255 -24.18 -4.20 -10.47
C ARG A 255 -24.50 -3.48 -9.16
N LEU A 256 -24.60 -4.21 -8.05
CA LEU A 256 -24.85 -3.60 -6.75
C LEU A 256 -23.65 -2.78 -6.26
N ILE A 257 -22.43 -3.22 -6.61
CA ILE A 257 -21.22 -2.44 -6.33
C ILE A 257 -21.20 -1.18 -7.20
N MET A 258 -21.51 -1.30 -8.49
CA MET A 258 -21.57 -0.15 -9.41
C MET A 258 -22.58 0.91 -8.94
N ASP A 259 -23.71 0.49 -8.38
CA ASP A 259 -24.72 1.39 -7.82
C ASP A 259 -24.20 2.17 -6.61
N ASP A 260 -23.42 1.53 -5.74
CA ASP A 260 -22.76 2.18 -4.60
C ASP A 260 -21.67 3.17 -5.05
N ILE A 261 -20.88 2.79 -6.06
CA ILE A 261 -19.87 3.66 -6.68
C ILE A 261 -20.53 4.92 -7.22
N LYS A 262 -21.59 4.79 -8.03
CA LYS A 262 -22.33 5.94 -8.60
C LYS A 262 -22.92 6.84 -7.51
N SER A 263 -23.53 6.24 -6.49
CA SER A 263 -24.11 6.98 -5.37
C SER A 263 -23.04 7.74 -4.56
N THR A 264 -21.85 7.17 -4.41
CA THR A 264 -20.73 7.84 -3.72
C THR A 264 -20.12 8.95 -4.59
N ILE A 265 -20.00 8.75 -5.91
CA ILE A 265 -19.59 9.82 -6.84
C ILE A 265 -20.59 10.99 -6.80
N ASN A 266 -21.89 10.72 -6.65
CA ASN A 266 -22.87 11.78 -6.44
C ASN A 266 -22.63 12.56 -5.14
N LEU A 267 -22.24 11.90 -4.05
CA LEU A 267 -21.80 12.58 -2.82
C LEU A 267 -20.65 13.55 -3.12
N PHE A 268 -19.62 13.09 -3.83
CA PHE A 268 -18.47 13.92 -4.21
C PHE A 268 -18.88 15.13 -5.05
N ASN A 269 -19.66 14.90 -6.11
CA ASN A 269 -20.11 15.97 -7.00
C ASN A 269 -21.01 17.00 -6.30
N ARG A 270 -21.80 16.56 -5.31
CA ARG A 270 -22.73 17.44 -4.60
C ARG A 270 -22.05 18.26 -3.50
N PHE A 271 -21.22 17.62 -2.68
CA PHE A 271 -20.74 18.20 -1.42
C PHE A 271 -19.25 18.52 -1.41
N TYR A 272 -18.42 17.78 -2.15
CA TYR A 272 -16.98 18.01 -2.20
C TYR A 272 -16.53 18.86 -3.37
N LYS A 273 -17.26 18.86 -4.49
CA LYS A 273 -16.86 19.58 -5.71
C LYS A 273 -16.84 21.10 -5.48
N ASP A 274 -15.71 21.72 -5.75
CA ASP A 274 -15.58 23.17 -5.77
C ASP A 274 -16.12 23.70 -7.10
N LYS A 275 -17.30 24.32 -7.03
CA LYS A 275 -18.01 24.88 -8.19
C LYS A 275 -17.56 26.30 -8.54
N SER A 276 -16.55 26.83 -7.86
CA SER A 276 -15.91 28.09 -8.23
C SER A 276 -14.97 27.90 -9.43
N GLU A 277 -14.44 29.01 -9.95
CA GLU A 277 -13.44 29.01 -11.03
C GLU A 277 -12.16 28.24 -10.68
N LYS A 278 -11.93 27.93 -9.39
CA LYS A 278 -10.76 27.17 -8.93
C LYS A 278 -10.89 25.65 -9.15
N GLY A 279 -12.08 25.14 -9.49
CA GLY A 279 -12.34 23.74 -9.87
C GLY A 279 -11.92 22.68 -8.83
N GLY A 280 -11.93 21.40 -9.18
CA GLY A 280 -11.51 20.29 -8.31
C GLY A 280 -12.42 20.02 -7.10
N TYR A 281 -11.87 19.37 -6.08
CA TYR A 281 -12.62 18.91 -4.90
C TYR A 281 -11.99 19.41 -3.59
N TYR A 282 -12.82 19.80 -2.62
CA TYR A 282 -12.40 20.01 -1.25
C TYR A 282 -11.97 18.68 -0.61
N SER A 283 -11.01 18.72 0.32
CA SER A 283 -10.53 17.50 0.97
C SER A 283 -11.47 16.99 2.06
N HIS A 284 -12.31 17.84 2.64
CA HIS A 284 -13.16 17.51 3.78
C HIS A 284 -14.53 18.17 3.67
N ILE A 285 -15.53 17.51 4.26
CA ILE A 285 -16.83 18.11 4.60
C ILE A 285 -17.16 17.83 6.06
N ASP A 286 -17.96 18.70 6.67
CA ASP A 286 -18.46 18.51 8.03
C ASP A 286 -19.53 17.40 8.08
N PRO A 287 -19.49 16.48 9.05
CA PRO A 287 -20.38 15.33 9.11
C PRO A 287 -21.86 15.67 9.35
N ILE A 288 -22.17 16.89 9.81
CA ILE A 288 -23.55 17.32 10.10
C ILE A 288 -24.16 18.09 8.91
N THR A 289 -23.42 19.09 8.43
CA THR A 289 -23.88 20.01 7.38
C THR A 289 -23.50 19.55 5.98
N LEU A 290 -22.61 18.55 5.87
CA LEU A 290 -21.99 18.10 4.62
C LEU A 290 -21.35 19.26 3.84
N SER A 291 -20.89 20.29 4.55
CA SER A 291 -20.32 21.50 3.96
C SER A 291 -18.80 21.52 4.12
N PRO A 292 -18.05 21.82 3.04
CA PRO A 292 -16.61 22.07 3.13
C PRO A 292 -16.29 23.42 3.78
N HIS A 293 -17.29 24.27 4.00
CA HIS A 293 -17.12 25.64 4.52
C HIS A 293 -17.49 25.77 6.01
N SER A 294 -17.88 24.67 6.65
CA SER A 294 -18.22 24.67 8.08
C SER A 294 -17.03 25.09 8.95
N GLU A 295 -17.30 25.82 10.03
CA GLU A 295 -16.27 26.26 10.97
C GLU A 295 -15.71 25.12 11.82
N THR A 296 -16.50 24.06 12.01
CA THR A 296 -16.14 22.83 12.73
C THR A 296 -14.91 22.14 12.12
N LEU A 297 -14.66 22.33 10.83
CA LEU A 297 -13.51 21.76 10.12
C LEU A 297 -12.16 22.39 10.50
N GLY A 298 -12.16 23.51 11.22
CA GLY A 298 -10.93 24.16 11.68
C GLY A 298 -9.93 24.40 10.54
N HIS A 299 -8.73 23.83 10.65
CA HIS A 299 -7.66 24.01 9.66
C HIS A 299 -7.97 23.38 8.29
N ASN A 300 -8.88 22.40 8.24
CA ASN A 300 -9.33 21.72 7.01
C ASN A 300 -10.44 22.47 6.26
N ARG A 301 -11.01 23.53 6.85
CA ARG A 301 -12.08 24.33 6.25
C ARG A 301 -11.67 24.87 4.88
N ALA A 302 -12.48 24.55 3.86
CA ALA A 302 -12.33 24.99 2.47
C ALA A 302 -10.94 24.72 1.87
N ARG A 303 -10.27 23.65 2.32
CA ARG A 303 -8.97 23.22 1.80
C ARG A 303 -9.11 22.15 0.73
N LYS A 304 -8.06 22.07 -0.09
CA LYS A 304 -7.79 20.96 -1.02
C LYS A 304 -6.39 20.47 -0.66
N ASN A 305 -6.19 19.15 -0.64
CA ASN A 305 -4.88 18.57 -0.36
C ASN A 305 -4.53 17.52 -1.42
N TRP A 306 -3.22 17.34 -1.63
CA TRP A 306 -2.72 16.36 -2.59
C TRP A 306 -3.13 14.94 -2.20
N ASN A 307 -3.11 14.62 -0.90
CA ASN A 307 -3.46 13.30 -0.39
C ASN A 307 -4.85 12.84 -0.88
N SER A 308 -5.89 13.66 -0.70
CA SER A 308 -7.24 13.25 -1.08
C SER A 308 -7.50 13.31 -2.57
N VAL A 309 -7.05 14.38 -3.24
CA VAL A 309 -7.48 14.69 -4.61
C VAL A 309 -6.47 14.21 -5.65
N GLY A 310 -5.16 14.34 -5.37
CA GLY A 310 -4.10 14.03 -6.32
C GLY A 310 -3.54 12.61 -6.21
N ASP A 311 -3.55 12.01 -5.02
CA ASP A 311 -3.04 10.65 -4.79
C ASP A 311 -4.18 9.61 -4.88
N HIS A 312 -5.12 9.67 -3.94
CA HIS A 312 -6.07 8.58 -3.75
C HIS A 312 -7.15 8.47 -4.82
N ALA A 313 -7.70 9.59 -5.32
CA ALA A 313 -8.71 9.56 -6.38
C ALA A 313 -8.16 8.87 -7.66
N PRO A 314 -7.00 9.27 -8.21
CA PRO A 314 -6.36 8.56 -9.33
C PRO A 314 -6.03 7.09 -9.06
N ALA A 315 -5.49 6.77 -7.88
CA ALA A 315 -5.04 5.42 -7.56
C ALA A 315 -6.17 4.35 -7.66
N TYR A 316 -7.42 4.75 -7.40
CA TYR A 316 -8.54 3.81 -7.34
C TYR A 316 -9.57 3.98 -8.45
N LEU A 317 -9.85 5.21 -8.88
CA LEU A 317 -10.83 5.45 -9.94
C LEU A 317 -10.30 5.04 -11.32
N ILE A 318 -8.98 4.93 -11.50
CA ILE A 318 -8.43 4.30 -12.71
C ILE A 318 -8.93 2.86 -12.88
N ASN A 319 -9.11 2.11 -11.79
CA ASN A 319 -9.66 0.75 -11.85
C ASN A 319 -11.11 0.77 -12.32
N LEU A 320 -11.89 1.75 -11.90
CA LEU A 320 -13.26 1.94 -12.37
C LEU A 320 -13.29 2.26 -13.87
N TRP A 321 -12.45 3.18 -14.33
CA TRP A 321 -12.33 3.50 -15.75
C TRP A 321 -11.87 2.28 -16.58
N LEU A 322 -10.86 1.54 -16.14
CA LEU A 322 -10.44 0.29 -16.79
C LEU A 322 -11.55 -0.77 -16.84
N ALA A 323 -12.52 -0.72 -15.92
CA ALA A 323 -13.64 -1.65 -15.88
C ALA A 323 -14.79 -1.27 -16.82
N THR A 324 -14.93 0.02 -17.16
CA THR A 324 -16.12 0.55 -17.85
C THR A 324 -15.83 1.31 -19.14
N GLU A 325 -14.60 1.80 -19.30
CA GLU A 325 -14.17 2.76 -20.34
C GLU A 325 -15.03 4.04 -20.40
N ALA A 326 -15.75 4.34 -19.32
CA ALA A 326 -16.69 5.46 -19.29
C ALA A 326 -15.93 6.80 -19.09
N PRO A 327 -16.05 7.77 -20.02
CA PRO A 327 -15.27 9.01 -19.98
C PRO A 327 -15.44 9.82 -18.69
N GLU A 328 -16.63 9.80 -18.10
CA GLU A 328 -16.93 10.56 -16.89
C GLU A 328 -16.05 10.18 -15.68
N TYR A 329 -15.50 8.96 -15.67
CA TYR A 329 -14.59 8.52 -14.61
C TYR A 329 -13.14 8.91 -14.90
N ALA A 330 -12.76 9.08 -16.17
CA ALA A 330 -11.48 9.67 -16.54
C ALA A 330 -11.48 11.17 -16.26
N ASP A 331 -12.58 11.88 -16.57
CA ASP A 331 -12.75 13.31 -16.28
C ASP A 331 -12.69 13.64 -14.78
N PHE A 332 -12.99 12.66 -13.91
CA PHE A 332 -12.85 12.84 -12.47
C PHE A 332 -11.36 12.80 -12.03
N LEU A 333 -10.48 12.20 -12.83
CA LEU A 333 -9.03 12.08 -12.56
C LEU A 333 -8.25 13.33 -12.96
N GLU A 334 -8.82 14.19 -13.81
CA GLU A 334 -8.26 15.46 -14.28
C GLU A 334 -8.70 16.64 -13.40
#